data_AF-A0A3N5R5L7-F1
#
_entry.id   AF-A0A3N5R5L7-F1
#
_cell.length_a   1.000
_cell.length_b   1.000
_cell.length_c   1.000
_cell.angle_alpha   90.00
_cell.angle_beta   90.00
_cell.angle_gamma   90.00
#
_symmetry.space_group_name_H-M   'P 1'
#
loop_
_entity.id
_entity.type
_entity.pdbx_description
1 polymer ?
#
loop_
_entity_poly.entity_id
_entity_poly.type
_entity_poly.pdbx_seq_one_letter_code
_entity_poly.pdbx_strand_id
1 'polypeptide(L)' 'MKKNEAGFIAEKKEKFRQKFPAITDKDLHFQEGKEREMIEMLGYKLGKTNQELLSIIIEL' A
#
# COMPACT_ATOMS: atom_id res chain seq x y z
N MET A 1 -6.78 -12.10 -21.82
CA MET A 1 -7.50 -11.50 -20.67
C MET A 1 -6.61 -10.40 -20.08
N LYS A 2 -6.87 -9.13 -20.41
CA LYS A 2 -6.23 -8.02 -19.68
C LYS A 2 -6.92 -7.96 -18.31
N LYS A 3 -6.31 -8.56 -17.29
CA LYS A 3 -6.77 -8.34 -15.91
C LYS A 3 -6.56 -6.86 -15.66
N ASN A 4 -7.65 -6.14 -15.50
CA ASN A 4 -7.68 -4.71 -15.20
C ASN A 4 -6.73 -4.45 -14.02
N GLU A 5 -5.60 -3.77 -14.25
CA GLU A 5 -4.58 -3.46 -13.23
C GLU A 5 -5.19 -2.75 -12.01
N ALA A 6 -6.28 -2.00 -12.21
CA ALA A 6 -7.02 -1.33 -11.16
C ALA A 6 -7.64 -2.28 -10.11
N GLY A 7 -8.08 -3.48 -10.52
CA GLY A 7 -8.70 -4.44 -9.58
C GLY A 7 -7.67 -5.11 -8.68
N PHE A 8 -6.49 -5.42 -9.22
CA PHE A 8 -5.41 -6.05 -8.47
C PHE A 8 -4.81 -5.10 -7.42
N ILE A 9 -4.68 -3.81 -7.75
CA ILE A 9 -4.23 -2.79 -6.80
C ILE A 9 -5.25 -2.58 -5.68
N ALA A 10 -6.55 -2.56 -6.00
CA ALA A 10 -7.60 -2.41 -4.99
C ALA A 10 -7.61 -3.59 -4.01
N GLU A 11 -7.48 -4.82 -4.50
CA GLU A 11 -7.45 -6.03 -3.66
C GLU A 11 -6.23 -6.06 -2.73
N LYS A 12 -5.03 -5.71 -3.24
CA LYS A 12 -3.82 -5.62 -2.40
C LYS A 12 -3.94 -4.53 -1.34
N LYS A 13 -4.51 -3.37 -1.68
CA LYS A 13 -4.76 -2.27 -0.73
C LYS A 13 -5.72 -2.71 0.38
N GLU A 14 -6.78 -3.43 0.03
CA GLU A 14 -7.73 -3.95 1.02
C GLU A 14 -7.08 -4.96 1.97
N LYS A 15 -6.31 -5.91 1.46
CA LYS A 15 -5.54 -6.86 2.29
C LYS A 15 -4.51 -6.15 3.18
N PHE A 16 -3.87 -5.10 2.65
CA PHE A 16 -2.92 -4.29 3.41
C PHE A 16 -3.61 -3.54 4.55
N ARG A 17 -4.77 -2.92 4.29
CA ARG A 17 -5.62 -2.28 5.31
C ARG A 17 -6.07 -3.26 6.40
N GLN A 18 -6.42 -4.49 6.01
CA GLN A 18 -6.77 -5.55 6.97
C GLN A 18 -5.58 -5.94 7.86
N LYS A 19 -4.37 -6.03 7.31
CA LYS A 19 -3.14 -6.31 8.09
C LYS A 19 -2.74 -5.14 8.99
N PHE A 20 -2.97 -3.91 8.56
CA PHE A 20 -2.58 -2.69 9.26
C PHE A 20 -3.78 -1.79 9.55
N PRO A 21 -4.53 -2.04 10.63
CA PRO A 21 -5.70 -1.22 10.99
C PRO A 21 -5.36 0.25 11.32
N ALA A 22 -4.08 0.56 11.53
CA ALA A 22 -3.58 1.92 11.68
C ALA A 22 -3.58 2.73 10.36
N ILE A 23 -3.67 2.05 9.22
CA ILE A 23 -3.73 2.65 7.87
C ILE A 23 -5.20 2.82 7.49
N THR A 24 -5.57 4.01 7.06
CA THR A 24 -6.92 4.34 6.56
C THR A 24 -6.95 4.36 5.04
N ASP A 25 -8.15 4.32 4.45
CA ASP A 25 -8.29 4.44 2.99
C ASP A 25 -7.67 5.72 2.43
N LYS A 26 -7.65 6.80 3.23
CA LYS A 26 -6.96 8.05 2.86
C LYS A 26 -5.45 7.86 2.76
N ASP A 27 -4.88 7.06 3.67
CA ASP A 27 -3.46 6.69 3.65
C ASP A 27 -3.14 5.63 2.57
N LEU A 28 -4.10 5.18 1.77
CA LEU A 28 -3.90 4.28 0.61
C LEU A 28 -4.31 4.95 -0.71
N HIS A 29 -4.85 6.16 -0.64
CA HIS A 29 -5.30 6.93 -1.79
C HIS A 29 -4.22 7.93 -2.19
N PHE A 30 -3.35 7.50 -3.10
CA PHE A 30 -2.32 8.36 -3.68
C PHE A 30 -2.55 8.55 -5.16
N GLN A 31 -2.17 9.73 -5.63
CA GLN A 31 -2.08 10.02 -7.05
C GLN A 31 -0.98 9.16 -7.68
N GLU A 32 -1.21 8.76 -8.92
CA GLU A 32 -0.22 8.07 -9.73
C GLU A 32 1.09 8.88 -9.77
N GLY A 33 2.23 8.22 -9.52
CA GLY A 33 3.54 8.86 -9.37
C GLY A 33 3.93 9.28 -7.95
N LYS A 34 3.02 9.21 -6.96
CA LYS A 34 3.32 9.51 -5.53
C LYS A 34 3.51 8.27 -4.66
N GLU A 35 3.81 7.13 -5.27
CA GLU A 35 3.98 5.85 -4.57
C GLU A 35 5.17 5.88 -3.60
N ARG A 36 6.21 6.65 -3.92
CA ARG A 36 7.35 6.83 -3.02
C ARG A 36 6.95 7.58 -1.74
N GLU A 37 6.20 8.67 -1.88
CA GLU A 37 5.69 9.45 -0.73
C GLU A 37 4.74 8.60 0.12
N MET A 38 3.92 7.77 -0.52
CA MET A 38 3.09 6.78 0.17
C MET A 38 3.94 5.86 1.05
N ILE A 39 4.95 5.20 0.47
CA ILE A 39 5.77 4.22 1.18
C ILE A 39 6.50 4.89 2.35
N GLU A 40 7.05 6.09 2.15
CA GLU A 40 7.74 6.84 3.21
C GLU A 40 6.76 7.23 4.35
N MET A 41 5.55 7.69 4.03
CA MET A 41 4.52 8.01 5.02
C MET A 41 4.04 6.78 5.79
N LEU A 42 3.74 5.69 5.08
CA LEU A 42 3.33 4.41 5.68
C LEU A 42 4.44 3.87 6.58
N GLY A 43 5.71 4.04 6.19
CA GLY A 43 6.88 3.61 6.95
C GLY A 43 6.96 4.33 8.28
N TYR A 44 6.82 5.66 8.24
CA TYR A 44 6.78 6.47 9.44
C TYR A 44 5.59 6.12 10.35
N LYS A 45 4.39 5.93 9.79
CA LYS A 45 3.17 5.63 10.54
C LYS A 45 3.19 4.25 11.20
N LEU A 46 3.76 3.26 10.52
CA LEU A 46 3.85 1.87 11.00
C LEU A 46 5.14 1.58 11.77
N GLY A 47 6.08 2.53 11.83
CA GLY A 47 7.41 2.32 12.40
C GLY A 47 8.21 1.26 11.64
N LYS A 48 8.00 1.16 10.32
CA LYS A 48 8.64 0.18 9.43
C LYS A 48 9.55 0.85 8.43
N THR A 49 10.57 0.13 8.00
CA THR A 49 11.42 0.57 6.90
C THR A 49 10.67 0.48 5.57
N ASN A 50 11.08 1.31 4.60
CA ASN A 50 10.53 1.27 3.25
C ASN A 50 10.66 -0.11 2.61
N GLN A 51 11.77 -0.82 2.91
CA GLN A 51 12.01 -2.18 2.40
C GLN A 51 11.02 -3.19 2.98
N GLU A 52 10.77 -3.17 4.29
CA GLU A 52 9.78 -4.07 4.91
C GLU A 52 8.39 -3.83 4.32
N LEU A 53 8.00 -2.57 4.13
CA LEU A 53 6.72 -2.26 3.50
C LEU A 53 6.63 -2.76 2.07
N LEU A 54 7.69 -2.56 1.29
CA LEU A 54 7.76 -3.05 -0.08
C LEU A 54 7.63 -4.59 -0.12
N SER A 55 8.35 -5.29 0.76
CA SER A 55 8.24 -6.74 0.90
C SER A 55 6.81 -7.18 1.23
N ILE A 56 6.14 -6.51 2.17
CA ILE A 56 4.75 -6.83 2.52
C ILE A 56 3.81 -6.60 1.33
N ILE A 57 3.98 -5.51 0.56
CA ILE A 57 3.15 -5.21 -0.62
C ILE A 57 3.41 -6.22 -1.75
N ILE A 58 4.65 -6.70 -1.89
CA ILE A 58 5.02 -7.73 -2.86
C ILE A 58 4.43 -9.09 -2.49
N GLU A 59 4.42 -9.44 -1.19
CA GLU A 59 3.87 -10.70 -0.67
C GLU A 59 2.33 -10.79 -0.69
N LEU A 60 1.62 -9.66 -0.75
CA LEU A 60 0.15 -9.58 -0.81
C LEU A 60 -0.43 -9.83 -2.21
#